data_AF-A0A4Q1RUR1-F1
#
_entry.id   AF-A0A4Q1RUR1-F1
#
_cell.length_a   1.000
_cell.length_b   1.000
_cell.length_c   1.000
_cell.angle_alpha   90.00
_cell.angle_beta   90.00
_cell.angle_gamma   90.00
#
_symmetry.space_group_name_H-M   'P 1'
#
loop_
_entity.id
_entity.type
_entity.pdbx_description
1 polymer ?
#
loop_
_entity_poly.entity_id
_entity_poly.type
_entity_poly.pdbx_seq_one_letter_code
_entity_poly.pdbx_strand_id
1 'polypeptide(L)'
;MDERRVQFIEAAMKLFAEKGYHETSIQDLVEAWGISKGAFYHHFASKEDLLLAVLRYYSEKMVADFMADGGEGTEKERFTRQLAAHFSHIREYKDFLRMMMSEQLPKVNPEVERYMFRQHGRLFLWYCTRLAEVYGEAVGPYVYDVAMMTNGIIRQYLFYFFFREEAFDADEAARFLVRRIDAIVASFTADERPLLTEEALAPWMELEKRERERQRERLASAFAAVREAANGLNPKQGNDVLEAIAALEEELLGRNEPPRAYIVEALLLYLRHQQAPQLASALDALVKEMDEYQRQNGWEREVWKKR
;
A
#
# COMPACT_ATOMS: atom_id res chain seq x y z
N MET A 1 -7.19 -1.26 12.97
CA MET A 1 -8.57 -1.32 12.44
C MET A 1 -9.45 -2.07 13.43
N ASP A 2 -10.71 -1.69 13.59
CA ASP A 2 -11.72 -2.48 14.29
C ASP A 2 -11.91 -3.84 13.59
N GLU A 3 -11.87 -4.95 14.35
CA GLU A 3 -12.07 -6.31 13.84
C GLU A 3 -13.39 -6.43 13.06
N ARG A 4 -14.44 -5.75 13.53
CA ARG A 4 -15.75 -5.74 12.87
C ARG A 4 -15.68 -5.12 11.48
N ARG A 5 -14.92 -4.03 11.34
CA ARG A 5 -14.72 -3.34 10.06
C ARG A 5 -13.96 -4.23 9.07
N VAL A 6 -12.98 -5.00 9.54
CA VAL A 6 -12.25 -5.98 8.71
C VAL A 6 -13.20 -7.08 8.20
N GLN A 7 -14.05 -7.63 9.07
CA GLN A 7 -15.06 -8.63 8.66
C GLN A 7 -15.98 -8.12 7.54
N PHE A 8 -16.42 -6.85 7.63
CA PHE A 8 -17.22 -6.23 6.57
C PHE A 8 -16.46 -6.07 5.25
N ILE A 9 -15.18 -5.69 5.32
CA ILE A 9 -14.30 -5.58 4.15
C ILE A 9 -14.14 -6.95 3.46
N GLU A 10 -13.87 -8.01 4.23
CA GLU A 10 -13.71 -9.36 3.68
C GLU A 10 -15.01 -9.91 3.07
N ALA A 11 -16.15 -9.67 3.71
CA ALA A 11 -17.45 -10.05 3.17
C ALA A 11 -17.81 -9.26 1.90
N ALA A 12 -17.50 -7.95 1.87
CA ALA A 12 -17.69 -7.12 0.68
C ALA A 12 -16.87 -7.62 -0.52
N MET A 13 -15.62 -8.02 -0.31
CA MET A 13 -14.77 -8.58 -1.37
C MET A 13 -15.44 -9.76 -2.05
N LYS A 14 -15.97 -10.71 -1.28
CA LYS A 14 -16.66 -11.90 -1.83
C LYS A 14 -17.89 -11.50 -2.65
N LEU A 15 -18.73 -10.63 -2.11
CA LEU A 15 -19.92 -10.13 -2.82
C LEU A 15 -19.57 -9.40 -4.11
N PHE A 16 -18.57 -8.52 -4.07
CA PHE A 16 -18.11 -7.80 -5.27
C PHE A 16 -17.50 -8.73 -6.31
N ALA A 17 -16.80 -9.79 -5.90
CA ALA A 17 -16.21 -10.75 -6.80
C ALA A 17 -17.22 -11.73 -7.43
N GLU A 18 -18.29 -12.07 -6.70
CA GLU A 18 -19.35 -12.99 -7.15
C GLU A 18 -20.41 -12.28 -8.01
N LYS A 19 -20.92 -11.13 -7.56
CA LYS A 19 -22.02 -10.40 -8.21
C LYS A 19 -21.52 -9.25 -9.11
N GLY A 20 -20.30 -8.76 -8.87
CA GLY A 20 -19.80 -7.52 -9.45
C GLY A 20 -20.08 -6.30 -8.57
N TYR A 21 -19.16 -5.33 -8.54
CA TYR A 21 -19.28 -4.12 -7.72
C TYR A 21 -20.53 -3.29 -8.05
N HIS A 22 -20.83 -3.10 -9.35
CA HIS A 22 -21.95 -2.27 -9.79
C HIS A 22 -23.31 -2.89 -9.41
N GLU A 23 -23.45 -4.20 -9.56
CA GLU A 23 -24.65 -4.96 -9.24
C GLU A 23 -24.86 -5.19 -7.73
N THR A 24 -23.83 -4.99 -6.92
CA THR A 24 -23.94 -5.08 -5.46
C THR A 24 -24.46 -3.76 -4.90
N SER A 25 -25.62 -3.79 -4.25
CA SER A 25 -26.23 -2.63 -3.59
C SER A 25 -25.85 -2.57 -2.10
N ILE A 26 -26.05 -1.41 -1.47
CA ILE A 26 -25.93 -1.30 -0.01
C ILE A 26 -26.93 -2.22 0.70
N GLN A 27 -28.09 -2.48 0.09
CA GLN A 27 -29.08 -3.40 0.65
C GLN A 27 -28.53 -4.84 0.70
N ASP A 28 -27.92 -5.32 -0.40
CA ASP A 28 -27.29 -6.64 -0.43
C ASP A 28 -26.21 -6.77 0.65
N LEU A 29 -25.39 -5.72 0.84
CA LEU A 29 -24.33 -5.70 1.84
C LEU A 29 -24.88 -5.80 3.27
N VAL A 30 -25.87 -4.98 3.63
CA VAL A 30 -26.40 -4.96 5.00
C VAL A 30 -27.21 -6.22 5.33
N GLU A 31 -27.87 -6.82 4.33
CA GLU A 31 -28.53 -8.13 4.47
C GLU A 31 -27.51 -9.23 4.70
N ALA A 32 -26.43 -9.27 3.90
CA ALA A 32 -25.35 -10.25 4.07
C ALA A 32 -24.63 -10.12 5.43
N TRP A 33 -24.54 -8.90 5.97
CA TRP A 33 -23.89 -8.63 7.25
C TRP A 33 -24.83 -8.74 8.46
N GLY A 34 -26.14 -8.82 8.24
CA GLY A 34 -27.15 -8.81 9.31
C GLY A 34 -27.17 -7.51 10.12
N ILE A 35 -26.93 -6.35 9.47
CA ILE A 35 -26.92 -5.03 10.11
C ILE A 35 -27.95 -4.08 9.50
N SER A 36 -28.18 -2.93 10.13
CA SER A 36 -29.01 -1.87 9.56
C SER A 36 -28.23 -0.97 8.59
N LYS A 37 -28.93 -0.23 7.72
CA LYS A 37 -28.29 0.82 6.90
C LYS A 37 -27.63 1.90 7.75
N GLY A 38 -28.21 2.26 8.90
CA GLY A 38 -27.58 3.21 9.82
C GLY A 38 -26.22 2.71 10.32
N ALA A 39 -26.13 1.41 10.64
CA ALA A 39 -24.88 0.79 11.04
C ALA A 39 -23.85 0.74 9.89
N PHE A 40 -24.28 0.53 8.64
CA PHE A 40 -23.38 0.67 7.47
C PHE A 40 -22.72 2.05 7.44
N TYR A 41 -23.52 3.12 7.53
CA TYR A 41 -23.03 4.50 7.45
C TYR A 41 -22.17 4.93 8.64
N HIS A 42 -22.21 4.17 9.74
CA HIS A 42 -21.27 4.34 10.85
C HIS A 42 -19.85 3.86 10.49
N HIS A 43 -19.72 2.83 9.64
CA HIS A 43 -18.42 2.25 9.25
C HIS A 43 -17.87 2.77 7.92
N PHE A 44 -18.75 3.09 6.97
CA PHE A 44 -18.38 3.51 5.62
C PHE A 44 -19.28 4.65 5.16
N ALA A 45 -18.69 5.72 4.63
CA ALA A 45 -19.45 6.89 4.17
C ALA A 45 -20.31 6.57 2.93
N SER A 46 -19.85 5.63 2.09
CA SER A 46 -20.52 5.22 0.87
C SER A 46 -20.07 3.82 0.43
N LYS A 47 -20.66 3.31 -0.66
CA LYS A 47 -20.23 2.05 -1.29
C LYS A 47 -18.83 2.20 -1.91
N GLU A 48 -18.51 3.38 -2.42
CA GLU A 48 -17.20 3.74 -2.97
C GLU A 48 -16.13 3.80 -1.87
N ASP A 49 -16.46 4.33 -0.70
CA ASP A 49 -15.56 4.33 0.47
C ASP A 49 -15.26 2.89 0.93
N LEU A 50 -16.29 2.02 0.95
CA LEU A 50 -16.11 0.59 1.17
C LEU A 50 -15.21 -0.05 0.09
N LEU A 51 -15.41 0.25 -1.19
CA LEU A 51 -14.57 -0.27 -2.27
C LEU A 51 -13.11 0.13 -2.07
N LEU A 52 -12.83 1.40 -1.78
CA LEU A 52 -11.48 1.85 -1.49
C LEU A 52 -10.88 1.15 -0.25
N ALA A 53 -11.67 0.94 0.79
CA ALA A 53 -11.23 0.19 1.97
C ALA A 53 -10.89 -1.27 1.63
N VAL A 54 -11.68 -1.91 0.77
CA VAL A 54 -11.44 -3.26 0.23
C VAL A 54 -10.15 -3.30 -0.59
N LEU A 55 -10.01 -2.42 -1.58
CA LEU A 55 -8.81 -2.37 -2.41
C LEU A 55 -7.54 -2.12 -1.58
N ARG A 56 -7.61 -1.22 -0.59
CA ARG A 56 -6.50 -0.92 0.32
C ARG A 56 -6.10 -2.12 1.16
N TYR A 57 -7.07 -2.72 1.85
CA TYR A 57 -6.82 -3.85 2.74
C TYR A 57 -6.15 -5.00 2.00
N TYR A 58 -6.69 -5.40 0.84
CA TYR A 58 -6.15 -6.53 0.09
C TYR A 58 -4.83 -6.22 -0.64
N SER A 59 -4.65 -4.99 -1.16
CA SER A 59 -3.35 -4.59 -1.72
C SER A 59 -2.26 -4.61 -0.66
N GLU A 60 -2.53 -4.05 0.53
CA GLU A 60 -1.58 -4.02 1.65
C GLU A 60 -1.22 -5.43 2.11
N LYS A 61 -2.23 -6.30 2.29
CA LYS A 61 -2.01 -7.69 2.70
C LYS A 61 -1.19 -8.46 1.65
N MET A 62 -1.59 -8.41 0.38
CA MET A 62 -0.89 -9.10 -0.71
C MET A 62 0.55 -8.62 -0.86
N VAL A 63 0.78 -7.30 -0.78
CA VAL A 63 2.13 -6.72 -0.87
C VAL A 63 3.01 -7.14 0.30
N ALA A 64 2.48 -7.11 1.52
CA ALA A 64 3.22 -7.53 2.71
C ALA A 64 3.66 -9.00 2.60
N ASP A 65 2.77 -9.88 2.14
CA ASP A 65 3.03 -11.32 2.05
C ASP A 65 4.22 -11.63 1.11
N PHE A 66 4.26 -11.04 -0.09
CA PHE A 66 5.37 -11.34 -1.01
C PHE A 66 6.66 -10.55 -0.72
N MET A 67 6.58 -9.39 -0.06
CA MET A 67 7.78 -8.62 0.31
C MET A 67 8.52 -9.25 1.50
N ALA A 68 7.78 -9.79 2.47
CA ALA A 68 8.34 -10.38 3.69
C ALA A 68 9.17 -11.65 3.43
N ASP A 69 8.90 -12.38 2.35
CA ASP A 69 9.53 -13.68 2.05
C ASP A 69 10.93 -13.59 1.43
N GLY A 70 11.61 -12.44 1.61
CA GLY A 70 12.98 -12.25 1.15
C GLY A 70 13.96 -13.23 1.80
N GLY A 71 13.95 -13.35 3.13
CA GLY A 71 14.86 -14.24 3.87
C GLY A 71 16.36 -13.94 3.70
N GLU A 72 17.21 -14.81 4.27
CA GLU A 72 18.68 -14.69 4.16
C GLU A 72 19.21 -15.22 2.83
N GLY A 73 20.35 -14.69 2.35
CA GLY A 73 21.03 -15.14 1.12
C GLY A 73 21.49 -14.00 0.23
N THR A 74 21.71 -14.30 -1.05
CA THR A 74 22.00 -13.30 -2.09
C THR A 74 20.75 -12.52 -2.49
N GLU A 75 20.91 -11.33 -3.09
CA GLU A 75 19.77 -10.56 -3.61
C GLU A 75 18.94 -11.35 -4.63
N LYS A 76 19.59 -12.17 -5.45
CA LYS A 76 18.94 -13.03 -6.44
C LYS A 76 18.09 -14.12 -5.79
N GLU A 77 18.58 -14.78 -4.75
CA GLU A 77 17.82 -15.79 -4.01
C GLU A 77 16.61 -15.16 -3.31
N ARG A 78 16.80 -14.00 -2.67
CA ARG A 78 15.68 -13.23 -2.11
C ARG A 78 14.62 -12.89 -3.15
N PHE A 79 15.04 -12.34 -4.28
CA PHE A 79 14.13 -11.95 -5.35
C PHE A 79 13.39 -13.15 -5.93
N THR A 80 14.07 -14.30 -6.05
CA THR A 80 13.43 -15.55 -6.50
C THR A 80 12.32 -15.99 -5.54
N ARG A 81 12.55 -15.94 -4.22
CA ARG A 81 11.51 -16.25 -3.23
C ARG A 81 10.36 -15.25 -3.25
N GLN A 82 10.65 -13.94 -3.35
CA GLN A 82 9.61 -12.92 -3.47
C GLN A 82 8.73 -13.13 -4.71
N LEU A 83 9.31 -13.55 -5.85
CA LEU A 83 8.55 -13.93 -7.04
C LEU A 83 7.71 -15.20 -6.82
N ALA A 84 8.26 -16.21 -6.14
CA ALA A 84 7.52 -17.44 -5.80
C ALA A 84 6.35 -17.13 -4.87
N ALA A 85 6.54 -16.28 -3.85
CA ALA A 85 5.48 -15.81 -2.97
C ALA A 85 4.37 -15.10 -3.77
N HIS A 86 4.74 -14.17 -4.66
CA HIS A 86 3.79 -13.47 -5.53
C HIS A 86 2.94 -14.44 -6.38
N PHE A 87 3.56 -15.51 -6.88
CA PHE A 87 2.89 -16.58 -7.61
C PHE A 87 2.05 -17.52 -6.72
N SER A 88 2.47 -17.79 -5.49
CA SER A 88 1.80 -18.72 -4.58
C SER A 88 0.45 -18.19 -4.06
N HIS A 89 0.33 -16.88 -3.87
CA HIS A 89 -0.88 -16.26 -3.32
C HIS A 89 -1.97 -15.97 -4.37
N ILE A 90 -1.81 -16.38 -5.63
CA ILE A 90 -2.84 -16.19 -6.69
C ILE A 90 -4.19 -16.72 -6.25
N ARG A 91 -4.23 -17.92 -5.64
CA ARG A 91 -5.49 -18.56 -5.23
C ARG A 91 -6.14 -17.84 -4.05
N GLU A 92 -5.33 -17.38 -3.10
CA GLU A 92 -5.79 -16.64 -1.92
C GLU A 92 -6.37 -15.28 -2.32
N TYR A 93 -5.72 -14.58 -3.25
CA TYR A 93 -6.11 -13.24 -3.70
C TYR A 93 -6.90 -13.24 -5.01
N LYS A 94 -7.41 -14.39 -5.47
CA LYS A 94 -8.06 -14.49 -6.79
C LYS A 94 -9.18 -13.45 -6.97
N ASP A 95 -10.01 -13.26 -5.95
CA ASP A 95 -11.16 -12.36 -6.02
C ASP A 95 -10.71 -10.90 -6.10
N PHE A 96 -9.67 -10.56 -5.33
CA PHE A 96 -9.01 -9.26 -5.40
C PHE A 96 -8.34 -9.01 -6.76
N LEU A 97 -7.58 -9.98 -7.28
CA LEU A 97 -6.90 -9.88 -8.57
C LEU A 97 -7.92 -9.72 -9.71
N ARG A 98 -9.06 -10.43 -9.64
CA ARG A 98 -10.18 -10.26 -10.59
C ARG A 98 -10.68 -8.82 -10.59
N MET A 99 -10.87 -8.24 -9.40
CA MET A 99 -11.29 -6.85 -9.25
C MET A 99 -10.23 -5.90 -9.83
N MET A 100 -8.95 -6.08 -9.49
CA MET A 100 -7.86 -5.23 -9.97
C MET A 100 -7.71 -5.23 -11.50
N MET A 101 -8.06 -6.33 -12.17
CA MET A 101 -8.04 -6.43 -13.63
C MET A 101 -9.31 -5.90 -14.32
N SER A 102 -10.35 -5.51 -13.58
CA SER A 102 -11.60 -5.01 -14.14
C SER A 102 -11.43 -3.61 -14.74
N GLU A 103 -11.74 -3.45 -16.03
CA GLU A 103 -11.73 -2.15 -16.72
C GLU A 103 -12.82 -1.18 -16.24
N GLN A 104 -13.83 -1.69 -15.52
CA GLN A 104 -14.93 -0.87 -15.01
C GLN A 104 -14.61 -0.21 -13.67
N LEU A 105 -13.81 -0.86 -12.82
CA LEU A 105 -13.54 -0.34 -11.47
C LEU A 105 -12.82 1.02 -11.47
N PRO A 106 -11.80 1.29 -12.32
CA PRO A 106 -11.21 2.63 -12.41
C PRO A 106 -12.24 3.72 -12.75
N LYS A 107 -13.35 3.37 -13.42
CA LYS A 107 -14.38 4.32 -13.83
C LYS A 107 -15.41 4.62 -12.73
N VAL A 108 -15.29 3.98 -11.56
CA VAL A 108 -16.21 4.20 -10.44
C VAL A 108 -16.13 5.64 -9.94
N ASN A 109 -14.92 6.11 -9.63
CA ASN A 109 -14.66 7.50 -9.30
C ASN A 109 -13.15 7.83 -9.43
N PRO A 110 -12.77 9.12 -9.44
CA PRO A 110 -11.37 9.53 -9.58
C PRO A 110 -10.44 9.08 -8.45
N GLU A 111 -10.96 8.75 -7.26
CA GLU A 111 -10.14 8.25 -6.15
C GLU A 111 -9.75 6.79 -6.35
N VAL A 112 -10.67 5.95 -6.84
CA VAL A 112 -10.42 4.55 -7.19
C VAL A 112 -9.45 4.47 -8.35
N GLU A 113 -9.66 5.25 -9.43
CA GLU A 113 -8.74 5.34 -10.56
C GLU A 113 -7.32 5.67 -10.09
N ARG A 114 -7.19 6.74 -9.30
CA ARG A 114 -5.91 7.20 -8.78
C ARG A 114 -5.26 6.16 -7.88
N TYR A 115 -6.03 5.50 -7.03
CA TYR A 115 -5.53 4.46 -6.15
C TYR A 115 -4.97 3.28 -6.96
N MET A 116 -5.73 2.76 -7.92
CA MET A 116 -5.31 1.63 -8.75
C MET A 116 -4.07 1.97 -9.59
N PHE A 117 -4.06 3.15 -10.22
CA PHE A 117 -2.91 3.62 -10.98
C PHE A 117 -1.66 3.77 -10.10
N ARG A 118 -1.82 4.28 -8.87
CA ARG A 118 -0.74 4.33 -7.89
C ARG A 118 -0.20 2.94 -7.54
N GLN A 119 -1.07 1.97 -7.29
CA GLN A 119 -0.64 0.61 -6.95
C GLN A 119 0.19 0.00 -8.09
N HIS A 120 -0.19 0.23 -9.36
CA HIS A 120 0.62 -0.18 -10.50
C HIS A 120 2.01 0.47 -10.50
N GLY A 121 2.08 1.79 -10.28
CA GLY A 121 3.35 2.51 -10.21
C GLY A 121 4.26 2.04 -9.07
N ARG A 122 3.71 1.80 -7.88
CA ARG A 122 4.47 1.29 -6.72
C ARG A 122 5.08 -0.08 -6.98
N LEU A 123 4.28 -1.02 -7.50
CA LEU A 123 4.77 -2.35 -7.82
C LEU A 123 5.86 -2.31 -8.91
N PHE A 124 5.68 -1.45 -9.92
CA PHE A 124 6.68 -1.24 -10.96
C PHE A 124 8.01 -0.69 -10.41
N LEU A 125 7.96 0.35 -9.58
CA LEU A 125 9.15 0.92 -8.94
C LEU A 125 9.84 -0.08 -8.01
N TRP A 126 9.07 -0.91 -7.31
CA TRP A 126 9.63 -2.00 -6.51
C TRP A 126 10.41 -2.99 -7.38
N TYR A 127 9.88 -3.40 -8.54
CA TYR A 127 10.64 -4.23 -9.47
C TYR A 127 11.91 -3.55 -9.94
N CYS A 128 11.89 -2.25 -10.23
CA CYS A 128 13.09 -1.50 -10.60
C CYS A 128 14.16 -1.58 -9.49
N THR A 129 13.77 -1.33 -8.24
CA THR A 129 14.67 -1.44 -7.09
C THR A 129 15.25 -2.86 -6.96
N ARG A 130 14.40 -3.89 -6.97
CA ARG A 130 14.86 -5.28 -6.84
C ARG A 130 15.77 -5.70 -7.98
N LEU A 131 15.47 -5.32 -9.21
CA LEU A 131 16.30 -5.61 -10.37
C LEU A 131 17.67 -4.91 -10.25
N ALA A 132 17.71 -3.65 -9.84
CA ALA A 132 18.96 -2.94 -9.60
C ALA A 132 19.80 -3.61 -8.49
N GLU A 133 19.18 -4.07 -7.42
CA GLU A 133 19.87 -4.79 -6.33
C GLU A 133 20.42 -6.16 -6.78
N VAL A 134 19.71 -6.86 -7.66
CA VAL A 134 20.11 -8.20 -8.14
C VAL A 134 21.20 -8.12 -9.22
N TYR A 135 21.11 -7.16 -10.14
CA TYR A 135 21.94 -7.12 -11.35
C TYR A 135 22.95 -5.98 -11.40
N GLY A 136 22.83 -5.00 -10.49
CA GLY A 136 23.77 -3.88 -10.39
C GLY A 136 23.91 -3.09 -11.70
N GLU A 137 25.14 -2.76 -12.06
CA GLU A 137 25.45 -1.95 -13.26
C GLU A 137 24.96 -2.59 -14.56
N ALA A 138 24.85 -3.93 -14.62
CA ALA A 138 24.44 -4.64 -15.84
C ALA A 138 23.00 -4.30 -16.27
N VAL A 139 22.12 -3.98 -15.32
CA VAL A 139 20.74 -3.58 -15.62
C VAL A 139 20.54 -2.06 -15.61
N GLY A 140 21.48 -1.29 -15.03
CA GLY A 140 21.31 0.12 -14.70
C GLY A 140 20.67 0.97 -15.82
N PRO A 141 21.24 1.00 -17.04
CA PRO A 141 20.67 1.78 -18.14
C PRO A 141 19.28 1.31 -18.60
N TYR A 142 18.94 0.04 -18.38
CA TYR A 142 17.75 -0.64 -18.91
C TYR A 142 16.75 -1.06 -17.83
N VAL A 143 16.93 -0.59 -16.58
CA VAL A 143 16.17 -1.10 -15.42
C VAL A 143 14.67 -0.95 -15.59
N TYR A 144 14.23 0.15 -16.20
CA TYR A 144 12.82 0.43 -16.46
C TYR A 144 12.24 -0.51 -17.52
N ASP A 145 12.98 -0.78 -18.60
CA ASP A 145 12.59 -1.70 -19.66
C ASP A 145 12.49 -3.14 -19.13
N VAL A 146 13.49 -3.58 -18.36
CA VAL A 146 13.49 -4.91 -17.74
C VAL A 146 12.37 -5.04 -16.71
N ALA A 147 12.10 -4.00 -15.91
CA ALA A 147 10.98 -3.99 -14.98
C ALA A 147 9.64 -4.07 -15.72
N MET A 148 9.48 -3.34 -16.83
CA MET A 148 8.27 -3.37 -17.66
C MET A 148 8.02 -4.78 -18.23
N MET A 149 9.06 -5.39 -18.82
CA MET A 149 8.99 -6.76 -19.35
C MET A 149 8.69 -7.77 -18.23
N THR A 150 9.37 -7.65 -17.09
CA THR A 150 9.16 -8.54 -15.93
C THR A 150 7.72 -8.45 -15.43
N ASN A 151 7.19 -7.24 -15.26
CA ASN A 151 5.81 -7.02 -14.85
C ASN A 151 4.81 -7.62 -15.85
N GLY A 152 5.05 -7.41 -17.15
CA GLY A 152 4.23 -7.97 -18.22
C GLY A 152 4.22 -9.50 -18.20
N ILE A 153 5.39 -10.15 -18.11
CA ILE A 153 5.51 -11.61 -18.05
C ILE A 153 4.78 -12.16 -16.82
N ILE A 154 5.00 -11.57 -15.64
CA ILE A 154 4.34 -11.99 -14.40
C ILE A 154 2.83 -11.85 -14.56
N ARG A 155 2.33 -10.68 -14.98
CA ARG A 155 0.89 -10.44 -15.19
C ARG A 155 0.26 -11.48 -16.11
N GLN A 156 0.93 -11.86 -17.20
CA GLN A 156 0.40 -12.85 -18.14
C GLN A 156 0.39 -14.26 -17.55
N TYR A 157 1.40 -14.65 -16.78
CA TYR A 157 1.36 -15.92 -16.04
C TYR A 157 0.27 -15.91 -14.98
N LEU A 158 0.15 -14.84 -14.19
CA LEU A 158 -0.93 -14.69 -13.20
C LEU A 158 -2.30 -14.85 -13.88
N PHE A 159 -2.52 -14.17 -15.01
CA PHE A 159 -3.76 -14.29 -15.79
C PHE A 159 -3.98 -15.71 -16.33
N TYR A 160 -2.94 -16.37 -16.85
CA TYR A 160 -3.07 -17.74 -17.36
C TYR A 160 -3.46 -18.73 -16.24
N PHE A 161 -2.76 -18.69 -15.11
CA PHE A 161 -3.01 -19.60 -13.98
C PHE A 161 -4.30 -19.28 -13.23
N PHE A 162 -4.78 -18.03 -13.32
CA PHE A 162 -6.06 -17.63 -12.74
C PHE A 162 -7.24 -18.49 -13.19
N PHE A 163 -7.23 -18.96 -14.45
CA PHE A 163 -8.31 -19.77 -15.02
C PHE A 163 -8.07 -21.28 -14.96
N ARG A 164 -7.02 -21.75 -14.26
CA ARG A 164 -6.68 -23.17 -14.17
C ARG A 164 -6.94 -23.75 -12.78
N GLU A 165 -7.55 -24.92 -12.74
CA GLU A 165 -7.76 -25.68 -11.49
C GLU A 165 -6.52 -26.47 -11.05
N GLU A 166 -5.61 -26.77 -12.00
CA GLU A 166 -4.39 -27.55 -11.77
C GLU A 166 -3.41 -26.86 -10.80
N ALA A 167 -2.61 -27.69 -10.12
CA ALA A 167 -1.55 -27.22 -9.24
C ALA A 167 -0.49 -26.43 -10.04
N PHE A 168 -0.23 -25.21 -9.60
CA PHE A 168 0.79 -24.33 -10.16
C PHE A 168 2.02 -24.36 -9.27
N ASP A 169 3.17 -24.76 -9.83
CA ASP A 169 4.45 -24.73 -9.13
C ASP A 169 5.02 -23.31 -9.17
N ALA A 170 4.69 -22.53 -8.14
CA ALA A 170 5.11 -21.13 -8.00
C ALA A 170 6.64 -21.00 -7.91
N ASP A 171 7.30 -21.95 -7.24
CA ASP A 171 8.75 -22.00 -7.09
C ASP A 171 9.45 -22.20 -8.44
N GLU A 172 8.98 -23.15 -9.26
CA GLU A 172 9.56 -23.36 -10.58
C GLU A 172 9.26 -22.21 -11.53
N ALA A 173 8.06 -21.62 -11.47
CA ALA A 173 7.74 -20.44 -12.27
C ALA A 173 8.65 -19.25 -11.93
N ALA A 174 8.92 -19.02 -10.63
CA ALA A 174 9.83 -17.99 -10.18
C ALA A 174 11.27 -18.24 -10.66
N ARG A 175 11.80 -19.46 -10.46
CA ARG A 175 13.13 -19.84 -10.96
C ARG A 175 13.23 -19.70 -12.48
N PHE A 176 12.22 -20.14 -13.21
CA PHE A 176 12.16 -19.99 -14.66
C PHE A 176 12.19 -18.51 -15.07
N LEU A 177 11.38 -17.67 -14.41
CA LEU A 177 11.33 -16.24 -14.69
C LEU A 177 12.68 -15.57 -14.43
N VAL A 178 13.34 -15.87 -13.32
CA VAL A 178 14.69 -15.33 -13.03
C VAL A 178 15.68 -15.74 -14.10
N ARG A 179 15.65 -17.00 -14.58
CA ARG A 179 16.49 -17.43 -15.73
C ARG A 179 16.16 -16.70 -17.04
N ARG A 180 14.95 -16.16 -17.20
CA ARG A 180 14.58 -15.31 -18.35
C ARG A 180 15.09 -13.89 -18.18
N ILE A 181 14.98 -13.34 -16.98
CA ILE A 181 15.55 -12.02 -16.67
C ILE A 181 17.08 -12.04 -16.83
N ASP A 182 17.76 -13.11 -16.38
CA ASP A 182 19.19 -13.32 -16.60
C ASP A 182 19.57 -13.21 -18.09
N ALA A 183 18.80 -13.88 -18.96
CA ALA A 183 19.04 -13.86 -20.39
C ALA A 183 18.74 -12.48 -21.03
N ILE A 184 17.69 -11.79 -20.57
CA ILE A 184 17.34 -10.45 -21.04
C ILE A 184 18.45 -9.46 -20.67
N VAL A 185 18.88 -9.44 -19.40
CA VAL A 185 19.94 -8.54 -18.93
C VAL A 185 21.25 -8.83 -19.69
N ALA A 186 21.58 -10.10 -19.92
CA ALA A 186 22.77 -10.47 -20.69
C ALA A 186 22.68 -10.19 -22.19
N SER A 187 21.48 -9.92 -22.73
CA SER A 187 21.29 -9.70 -24.18
C SER A 187 21.58 -8.26 -24.63
N PHE A 188 21.55 -7.29 -23.72
CA PHE A 188 21.77 -5.90 -24.06
C PHE A 188 23.20 -5.65 -24.54
N THR A 189 23.33 -4.82 -25.58
CA THR A 189 24.64 -4.39 -26.11
C THR A 189 24.97 -2.96 -25.65
N ALA A 190 26.23 -2.55 -25.83
CA ALA A 190 26.69 -1.22 -25.41
C ALA A 190 26.12 -0.06 -26.26
N ASP A 191 25.67 -0.35 -27.48
CA ASP A 191 25.09 0.60 -28.44
C ASP A 191 23.56 0.64 -28.41
N GLU A 192 22.92 -0.31 -27.75
CA GLU A 192 21.48 -0.31 -27.52
C GLU A 192 21.08 0.86 -26.61
N ARG A 193 19.89 1.43 -26.84
CA ARG A 193 19.37 2.54 -26.04
C ARG A 193 18.13 2.07 -25.30
N PRO A 194 17.98 2.43 -24.00
CA PRO A 194 16.75 2.11 -23.28
C PRO A 194 15.56 2.79 -23.96
N LEU A 195 14.44 2.07 -24.01
CA LEU A 195 13.20 2.59 -24.56
C LEU A 195 12.48 3.46 -23.52
N LEU A 196 12.52 3.05 -22.26
CA LEU A 196 11.93 3.77 -21.13
C LEU A 196 13.00 4.60 -20.40
N THR A 197 12.75 5.90 -20.29
CA THR A 197 13.57 6.82 -19.50
C THR A 197 12.83 7.26 -18.24
N GLU A 198 13.56 7.89 -17.32
CA GLU A 198 12.95 8.47 -16.11
C GLU A 198 11.90 9.54 -16.49
N GLU A 199 12.15 10.33 -17.53
CA GLU A 199 11.19 11.33 -18.03
C GLU A 199 9.89 10.69 -18.53
N ALA A 200 9.97 9.53 -19.19
CA ALA A 200 8.78 8.79 -19.63
C ALA A 200 7.93 8.30 -18.45
N LEU A 201 8.57 8.03 -17.30
CA LEU A 201 7.92 7.57 -16.07
C LEU A 201 7.51 8.72 -15.14
N ALA A 202 7.86 9.97 -15.47
CA ALA A 202 7.54 11.14 -14.65
C ALA A 202 6.05 11.22 -14.25
N PRO A 203 5.04 10.91 -15.09
CA PRO A 203 3.64 10.92 -14.65
C PRO A 203 3.35 9.95 -13.49
N TRP A 204 4.03 8.81 -13.43
CA TRP A 204 3.87 7.83 -12.35
C TRP A 204 4.58 8.31 -11.08
N MET A 205 5.79 8.83 -11.23
CA MET A 205 6.61 9.33 -10.11
C MET A 205 6.02 10.60 -9.48
N GLU A 206 5.53 11.53 -10.29
CA GLU A 206 4.90 12.78 -9.84
C GLU A 206 3.57 12.51 -9.13
N LEU A 207 2.80 11.50 -9.54
CA LEU A 207 1.57 11.15 -8.83
C LEU A 207 1.85 10.64 -7.41
N GLU A 208 2.85 9.76 -7.26
CA GLU A 208 3.28 9.24 -5.97
C GLU A 208 3.82 10.38 -5.07
N LYS A 209 4.61 11.28 -5.65
CA LYS A 209 5.11 12.46 -4.95
C LYS A 209 3.99 13.39 -4.48
N ARG A 210 3.06 13.77 -5.35
CA ARG A 210 1.91 14.63 -5.02
C ARG A 210 1.02 14.02 -3.95
N GLU A 211 0.85 12.70 -3.93
CA GLU A 211 0.12 12.09 -2.84
C GLU A 211 0.88 12.15 -1.53
N ARG A 212 2.18 11.84 -1.53
CA ARG A 212 3.00 11.96 -0.31
C ARG A 212 2.93 13.37 0.26
N GLU A 213 2.96 14.39 -0.61
CA GLU A 213 2.73 15.79 -0.22
C GLU A 213 1.34 15.99 0.40
N ARG A 214 0.27 15.52 -0.26
CA ARG A 214 -1.10 15.59 0.27
C ARG A 214 -1.28 14.89 1.62
N GLN A 215 -0.65 13.73 1.81
CA GLN A 215 -0.68 13.02 3.09
C GLN A 215 0.07 13.81 4.18
N ARG A 216 1.23 14.39 3.84
CA ARG A 216 1.98 15.28 4.74
C ARG A 216 1.14 16.50 5.12
N GLU A 217 0.41 17.10 4.18
CA GLU A 217 -0.50 18.22 4.45
C GLU A 217 -1.66 17.81 5.38
N ARG A 218 -2.25 16.63 5.19
CA ARG A 218 -3.30 16.11 6.08
C ARG A 218 -2.78 15.87 7.49
N LEU A 219 -1.61 15.25 7.62
CA LEU A 219 -0.95 15.07 8.91
C LEU A 219 -0.63 16.40 9.59
N ALA A 220 -0.05 17.35 8.86
CA ALA A 220 0.24 18.69 9.37
C ALA A 220 -1.05 19.38 9.85
N SER A 221 -2.14 19.24 9.09
CA SER A 221 -3.45 19.78 9.47
C SER A 221 -4.01 19.11 10.73
N ALA A 222 -3.84 17.79 10.87
CA ALA A 222 -4.26 17.05 12.05
C ALA A 222 -3.45 17.45 13.29
N PHE A 223 -2.13 17.62 13.15
CA PHE A 223 -1.29 18.17 14.21
C PHE A 223 -1.71 19.59 14.60
N ALA A 224 -2.01 20.45 13.63
CA ALA A 224 -2.51 21.80 13.88
C ALA A 224 -3.84 21.78 14.66
N ALA A 225 -4.76 20.87 14.34
CA ALA A 225 -6.02 20.73 15.06
C ALA A 225 -5.82 20.34 16.54
N VAL A 226 -4.85 19.47 16.85
CA VAL A 226 -4.52 19.16 18.25
C VAL A 226 -3.92 20.36 18.97
N ARG A 227 -3.03 21.12 18.31
CA ARG A 227 -2.46 22.37 18.86
C ARG A 227 -3.54 23.40 19.16
N GLU A 228 -4.51 23.56 18.25
CA GLU A 228 -5.64 24.47 18.45
C GLU A 228 -6.50 24.02 19.63
N ALA A 229 -6.81 22.72 19.73
CA ALA A 229 -7.57 22.17 20.85
C ALA A 229 -6.84 22.34 22.21
N ALA A 230 -5.51 22.34 22.22
CA ALA A 230 -4.70 22.58 23.41
C ALA A 230 -4.87 24.01 23.98
N ASN A 231 -5.25 25.00 23.17
CA ASN A 231 -5.51 26.37 23.64
C ASN A 231 -6.69 26.47 24.60
N GLY A 232 -7.60 25.49 24.59
CA GLY A 232 -8.74 25.40 25.51
C GLY A 232 -8.39 24.81 26.89
N LEU A 233 -7.13 24.43 27.13
CA LEU A 233 -6.67 23.81 28.37
C LEU A 233 -6.08 24.84 29.33
N ASN A 234 -5.84 24.42 30.58
CA ASN A 234 -5.07 25.25 31.50
C ASN A 234 -3.61 25.38 31.02
N PRO A 235 -2.88 26.45 31.38
CA PRO A 235 -1.56 26.74 30.80
C PRO A 235 -0.53 25.61 30.94
N LYS A 236 -0.51 24.92 32.08
CA LYS A 236 0.42 23.81 32.31
C LYS A 236 0.10 22.64 31.39
N GLN A 237 -1.16 22.20 31.41
CA GLN A 237 -1.63 21.08 30.60
C GLN A 237 -1.53 21.37 29.10
N GLY A 238 -1.84 22.60 28.67
CA GLY A 238 -1.66 23.05 27.30
C GLY A 238 -0.19 22.97 26.86
N ASN A 239 0.75 23.45 27.69
CA ASN A 239 2.17 23.34 27.38
C ASN A 239 2.63 21.88 27.28
N ASP A 240 2.23 21.03 28.23
CA ASP A 240 2.55 19.59 28.23
C ASP A 240 2.06 18.90 26.94
N VAL A 241 0.86 19.25 26.46
CA VAL A 241 0.31 18.73 25.19
C VAL A 241 1.08 19.24 23.98
N LEU A 242 1.43 20.53 23.95
CA LEU A 242 2.16 21.13 22.84
C LEU A 242 3.58 20.54 22.71
N GLU A 243 4.28 20.31 23.82
CA GLU A 243 5.58 19.64 23.84
C GLU A 243 5.50 18.20 23.32
N ALA A 244 4.51 17.42 23.78
CA ALA A 244 4.31 16.06 23.32
C ALA A 244 3.93 15.98 21.83
N ILE A 245 3.10 16.90 21.35
CA ILE A 245 2.74 16.99 19.92
C ILE A 245 3.93 17.40 19.06
N ALA A 246 4.76 18.35 19.50
CA ALA A 246 5.96 18.72 18.78
C ALA A 246 6.96 17.55 18.69
N ALA A 247 7.15 16.81 19.79
CA ALA A 247 8.00 15.62 19.79
C ALA A 247 7.46 14.52 18.86
N LEU A 248 6.14 14.34 18.80
CA LEU A 248 5.50 13.35 17.94
C LEU A 248 5.63 13.72 16.46
N GLU A 249 5.43 14.99 16.10
CA GLU A 249 5.60 15.48 14.73
C GLU A 249 7.06 15.34 14.26
N GLU A 250 8.03 15.68 15.10
CA GLU A 250 9.46 15.50 14.81
C GLU A 250 9.81 14.03 14.58
N GLU A 251 9.33 13.12 15.44
CA GLU A 251 9.57 11.69 15.30
C GLU A 251 9.01 11.11 13.98
N LEU A 252 7.89 11.63 13.49
CA LEU A 252 7.24 11.15 12.27
C LEU A 252 7.74 11.82 10.99
N LEU A 253 8.04 13.12 11.02
CA LEU A 253 8.27 13.94 9.82
C LEU A 253 9.68 14.53 9.73
N GLY A 254 10.36 14.72 10.86
CA GLY A 254 11.68 15.37 10.94
C GLY A 254 12.86 14.42 10.73
N ARG A 255 12.63 13.11 10.83
CA ARG A 255 13.69 12.08 10.73
C ARG A 255 13.84 11.56 9.30
N ASN A 256 15.08 11.29 8.90
CA ASN A 256 15.43 10.53 7.69
C ASN A 256 15.39 9.00 7.92
N GLU A 257 14.82 8.56 9.04
CA GLU A 257 14.74 7.16 9.46
C GLU A 257 13.29 6.81 9.81
N PRO A 258 12.90 5.52 9.76
CA PRO A 258 11.59 5.09 10.22
C PRO A 258 11.30 5.54 11.67
N PRO A 259 10.06 5.98 11.96
CA PRO A 259 9.68 6.36 13.30
C PRO A 259 9.77 5.18 14.25
N ARG A 260 10.29 5.42 15.45
CA ARG A 260 10.40 4.39 16.50
C ARG A 260 9.03 4.14 17.08
N ALA A 261 8.48 2.95 16.82
CA ALA A 261 7.13 2.57 17.23
C ALA A 261 6.87 2.81 18.73
N TYR A 262 7.82 2.40 19.58
CA TYR A 262 7.71 2.58 21.03
C TYR A 262 7.65 4.05 21.48
N ILE A 263 8.26 4.98 20.74
CA ILE A 263 8.20 6.42 21.03
C ILE A 263 6.86 7.00 20.62
N VAL A 264 6.42 6.68 19.40
CA VAL A 264 5.11 7.09 18.89
C VAL A 264 4.00 6.61 19.84
N GLU A 265 4.04 5.34 20.26
CA GLU A 265 3.10 4.77 21.21
C GLU A 265 3.15 5.47 22.58
N ALA A 266 4.34 5.72 23.13
CA ALA A 266 4.50 6.40 24.41
C ALA A 266 3.94 7.83 24.39
N LEU A 267 4.18 8.59 23.32
CA LEU A 267 3.67 9.96 23.16
C LEU A 267 2.15 9.98 22.98
N LEU A 268 1.59 9.08 22.18
CA LEU A 268 0.14 8.94 22.03
C LEU A 268 -0.53 8.54 23.35
N LEU A 269 0.07 7.62 24.10
CA LEU A 269 -0.41 7.21 25.41
C LEU A 269 -0.40 8.39 26.39
N TYR A 270 0.71 9.15 26.43
CA TYR A 270 0.83 10.36 27.24
C TYR A 270 -0.26 11.40 26.90
N LEU A 271 -0.49 11.66 25.62
CA LEU A 271 -1.54 12.59 25.15
C LEU A 271 -2.94 12.14 25.57
N ARG A 272 -3.25 10.83 25.48
CA ARG A 272 -4.53 10.27 25.93
C ARG A 272 -4.69 10.35 27.46
N HIS A 273 -3.60 10.23 28.22
CA HIS A 273 -3.62 10.35 29.67
C HIS A 273 -3.89 11.76 30.18
N GLN A 274 -3.86 12.79 29.32
CA GLN A 274 -4.24 14.14 29.70
C GLN A 274 -5.73 14.24 30.09
N GLN A 275 -6.56 13.25 29.76
CA GLN A 275 -8.00 13.20 30.11
C GLN A 275 -8.76 14.49 29.78
N ALA A 276 -8.40 15.12 28.65
CA ALA A 276 -9.01 16.37 28.19
C ALA A 276 -10.04 16.08 27.09
N PRO A 277 -11.36 16.25 27.35
CA PRO A 277 -12.40 16.00 26.35
C PRO A 277 -12.25 16.87 25.09
N GLN A 278 -11.67 18.07 25.23
CA GLN A 278 -11.40 18.98 24.13
C GLN A 278 -10.42 18.40 23.11
N LEU A 279 -9.51 17.53 23.53
CA LEU A 279 -8.49 16.92 22.67
C LEU A 279 -9.00 15.66 21.96
N ALA A 280 -10.01 14.97 22.49
CA ALA A 280 -10.36 13.62 22.08
C ALA A 280 -10.59 13.50 20.56
N SER A 281 -11.44 14.36 20.00
CA SER A 281 -11.74 14.36 18.56
C SER A 281 -10.50 14.64 17.69
N ALA A 282 -9.68 15.61 18.09
CA ALA A 282 -8.47 15.97 17.34
C ALA A 282 -7.40 14.87 17.42
N LEU A 283 -7.24 14.24 18.59
CA LEU A 283 -6.31 13.12 18.79
C LEU A 283 -6.76 11.89 18.00
N ASP A 284 -8.05 11.58 17.97
CA ASP A 284 -8.57 10.46 17.18
C ASP A 284 -8.37 10.69 15.68
N ALA A 285 -8.58 11.93 15.21
CA ALA A 285 -8.29 12.32 13.83
C ALA A 285 -6.78 12.21 13.50
N LEU A 286 -5.91 12.68 14.40
CA LEU A 286 -4.45 12.57 14.23
C LEU A 286 -4.00 11.11 14.16
N VAL A 287 -4.45 10.26 15.09
CA VAL A 287 -4.12 8.84 15.10
C VAL A 287 -4.57 8.17 13.80
N LYS A 288 -5.77 8.50 13.30
CA LYS A 288 -6.27 7.99 12.02
C LYS A 288 -5.36 8.35 10.84
N GLU A 289 -4.96 9.63 10.74
CA GLU A 289 -4.06 10.08 9.67
C GLU A 289 -2.65 9.48 9.81
N MET A 290 -2.14 9.31 11.04
CA MET A 290 -0.87 8.64 11.32
C MET A 290 -0.89 7.17 10.89
N ASP A 291 -1.93 6.43 11.26
CA ASP A 291 -2.10 5.04 10.86
C ASP A 291 -2.19 4.90 9.35
N GLU A 292 -2.85 5.84 8.68
CA GLU A 292 -2.96 5.85 7.21
C GLU A 292 -1.62 6.19 6.55
N TYR A 293 -0.88 7.18 7.07
CA TYR A 293 0.45 7.55 6.61
C TYR A 293 1.47 6.41 6.78
N GLN A 294 1.51 5.78 7.95
CA GLN A 294 2.42 4.67 8.23
C GLN A 294 2.10 3.44 7.37
N ARG A 295 0.82 3.12 7.15
CA ARG A 295 0.42 2.03 6.25
C ARG A 295 0.83 2.31 4.80
N GLN A 296 0.58 3.53 4.32
CA GLN A 296 0.81 3.87 2.91
C GLN A 296 2.29 4.11 2.56
N ASN A 297 3.14 4.38 3.55
CA ASN A 297 4.59 4.60 3.39
C ASN A 297 5.45 3.52 4.08
N GLY A 298 4.85 2.45 4.61
CA GLY A 298 5.56 1.37 5.30
C GLY A 298 6.58 0.63 4.41
N TRP A 299 6.36 0.59 3.10
CA TRP A 299 7.28 0.03 2.10
C TRP A 299 8.59 0.81 1.98
N GLU A 300 8.62 2.10 2.36
CA GLU A 300 9.86 2.87 2.38
C GLU A 300 10.83 2.35 3.45
N ARG A 301 10.35 1.65 4.50
CA ARG A 301 11.19 1.10 5.58
C ARG A 301 12.27 0.11 5.10
N GLU A 302 12.07 -0.52 3.95
CA GLU A 302 13.07 -1.42 3.34
C GLU A 302 14.14 -0.64 2.56
N VAL A 303 13.78 0.48 1.93
CA VAL A 303 14.69 1.33 1.12
C VAL A 303 15.65 2.12 2.02
N TRP A 304 15.21 2.55 3.21
CA TRP A 304 16.02 3.33 4.16
C TRP A 304 17.05 2.50 4.93
N LYS A 305 16.97 1.16 4.93
CA LYS A 305 17.96 0.30 5.59
C LYS A 305 19.30 0.22 4.84
N LYS A 306 19.40 0.80 3.64
CA LYS A 306 20.57 0.68 2.74
C LYS A 306 21.12 2.00 2.21
N ARG A 307 20.79 3.14 2.84
CA ARG A 307 21.52 4.39 2.64
C ARG A 307 22.38 4.73 3.84
#